data_AF-A0A9E2V084-F1
#
_entry.id   AF-A0A9E2V084-F1
#
_cell.length_a   1.000
_cell.length_b   1.000
_cell.length_c   1.000
_cell.angle_alpha   90.00
_cell.angle_beta   90.00
_cell.angle_gamma   90.00
#
_symmetry.space_group_name_H-M   'P 1'
#
loop_
_entity.id
_entity.type
_entity.pdbx_description
1 polymer ?
#
loop_
_entity_poly.entity_id
_entity_poly.type
_entity_poly.pdbx_seq_one_letter_code
_entity_poly.pdbx_strand_id
1 'polypeptide(L)'
;MSNSIHQPKIPNPLKKWAVNAGLILLSVMAVLALLETALHFTSYRYLLTRDRHLRYYYQFDPVKGFDIKPNVKDKLVSVDQRIEYRIWSNELGCFDEPYRGEKDYILLVGDSFTHSYAPFPDKWGTRIEKLLHCRVLKGGVPGYGTYQELEKAKEIIT
;
A
#
# COMPACT_ATOMS: atom_id res chain seq x y z
N MET A 1 26.04 61.84 -50.68
CA MET A 1 26.19 60.47 -50.14
C MET A 1 26.14 60.55 -48.63
N SER A 2 25.03 60.15 -48.00
CA SER A 2 24.89 60.10 -46.53
C SER A 2 24.72 58.64 -46.15
N ASN A 3 25.71 58.08 -45.47
CA ASN A 3 25.70 56.70 -44.97
C ASN A 3 24.83 56.63 -43.71
N SER A 4 23.72 55.89 -43.78
CA SER A 4 22.97 55.53 -42.59
C SER A 4 23.70 54.41 -41.84
N ILE A 5 24.20 54.72 -40.65
CA ILE A 5 24.81 53.75 -39.75
C ILE A 5 23.68 52.91 -39.15
N HIS A 6 23.61 51.64 -39.53
CA HIS A 6 22.69 50.67 -38.95
C HIS A 6 23.17 50.33 -37.54
N GLN A 7 22.54 50.91 -36.52
CA GLN A 7 22.79 50.59 -35.12
C GLN A 7 22.27 49.17 -34.81
N PRO A 8 23.10 48.24 -34.30
CA PRO A 8 22.65 46.90 -33.95
C PRO A 8 21.73 46.94 -32.73
N LYS A 9 20.52 46.37 -32.87
CA LYS A 9 19.57 46.23 -31.75
C LYS A 9 20.20 45.34 -30.66
N ILE A 10 20.61 45.95 -29.55
CA ILE A 10 21.10 45.23 -28.38
C ILE A 10 19.94 44.41 -27.79
N PRO A 11 20.02 43.06 -27.77
CA PRO A 11 18.93 42.22 -27.29
C PRO A 11 18.73 42.40 -25.78
N ASN A 12 17.48 42.70 -25.39
CA ASN A 12 17.07 42.91 -23.99
C ASN A 12 17.45 41.66 -23.15
N PRO A 13 18.27 41.80 -22.09
CA PRO A 13 18.70 40.68 -21.26
C PRO A 13 17.53 39.90 -20.65
N LEU A 14 16.44 40.57 -20.28
CA LEU A 14 15.22 39.93 -19.75
C LEU A 14 14.61 38.94 -20.75
N LYS A 15 14.63 39.28 -22.05
CA LYS A 15 14.12 38.40 -23.11
C LYS A 15 14.99 37.16 -23.27
N LYS A 16 16.31 37.30 -23.11
CA LYS A 16 17.24 36.16 -23.13
C LYS A 16 17.03 35.23 -21.94
N TRP A 17 16.88 35.78 -20.74
CA TRP A 17 16.60 35.01 -19.53
C TRP A 17 15.28 34.24 -19.63
N ALA A 18 14.22 34.87 -20.12
CA ALA A 18 12.92 34.21 -20.33
C ALA A 18 13.00 33.05 -21.34
N VAL A 19 13.72 33.23 -22.45
CA VAL A 19 13.93 32.17 -23.44
C VAL A 19 14.73 31.00 -22.84
N ASN A 20 15.81 31.28 -22.12
CA ASN A 20 16.61 30.24 -21.48
C ASN A 20 15.82 29.47 -20.42
N ALA A 21 15.03 30.17 -19.59
CA ALA A 21 14.15 29.53 -18.62
C ALA A 21 13.11 28.62 -19.29
N GLY A 22 12.50 29.07 -20.39
CA GLY A 22 11.58 28.27 -21.18
C GLY A 22 12.24 27.02 -21.78
N LEU A 23 13.46 27.15 -22.29
CA LEU A 23 14.24 26.02 -22.82
C LEU A 23 14.60 25.00 -21.74
N ILE A 24 14.96 25.47 -20.54
CA ILE A 24 15.24 24.59 -19.39
C ILE A 24 13.96 23.84 -18.96
N LEU A 25 12.82 24.54 -18.88
CA LEU A 25 11.55 23.89 -18.53
C LEU A 25 11.18 22.82 -19.57
N LEU A 26 11.31 23.15 -20.85
CA LEU A 26 11.03 22.22 -21.95
C LEU A 26 11.96 21.00 -21.92
N SER A 27 13.25 21.19 -21.64
CA SER A 27 14.19 20.07 -21.55
C SER A 27 13.89 19.16 -20.36
N VAL A 28 13.54 19.72 -19.20
CA VAL A 28 13.09 18.94 -18.03
C VAL A 28 11.83 18.14 -18.38
N MET A 29 10.82 18.76 -18.98
CA MET A 29 9.60 18.04 -19.40
C MET A 29 9.90 16.92 -20.40
N ALA A 30 10.78 17.17 -21.37
CA ALA A 30 11.17 16.16 -22.36
C ALA A 30 11.88 14.97 -21.73
N VAL A 31 12.82 15.22 -20.79
CA VAL A 31 13.52 14.16 -20.06
C VAL A 31 12.55 13.36 -19.20
N LEU A 32 11.63 14.02 -18.48
CA LEU A 32 10.62 13.34 -17.67
C LEU A 32 9.70 12.46 -18.54
N ALA A 33 9.26 12.95 -19.69
CA ALA A 33 8.43 12.18 -20.62
C ALA A 33 9.18 10.97 -21.19
N LEU A 34 10.46 11.13 -21.53
CA LEU A 34 11.33 10.02 -21.96
C LEU A 34 11.53 8.99 -20.86
N LEU A 35 11.82 9.42 -19.63
CA LEU A 35 11.97 8.54 -18.48
C LEU A 35 10.69 7.77 -18.19
N GLU A 36 9.54 8.45 -18.14
CA GLU A 36 8.23 7.81 -17.94
C GLU A 36 7.96 6.78 -19.03
N THR A 37 8.18 7.14 -20.30
CA THR A 37 7.98 6.23 -21.44
C THR A 37 8.91 5.02 -21.33
N ALA A 38 10.20 5.24 -21.07
CA ALA A 38 11.17 4.16 -20.90
C ALA A 38 10.78 3.24 -19.74
N LEU A 39 10.41 3.79 -18.58
CA LEU A 39 9.94 3.03 -17.43
C LEU A 39 8.69 2.20 -17.78
N HIS A 40 7.77 2.75 -18.57
CA HIS A 40 6.56 2.07 -19.00
C HIS A 40 6.81 0.83 -19.88
N PHE A 41 7.92 0.80 -20.63
CA PHE A 41 8.32 -0.35 -21.46
C PHE A 41 9.27 -1.32 -20.75
N THR A 42 9.73 -1.00 -19.53
CA THR A 42 10.51 -1.92 -18.71
C THR A 42 9.63 -2.71 -17.75
N SER A 43 10.23 -3.68 -17.06
CA SER A 43 9.61 -4.43 -15.96
C SER A 43 9.06 -3.53 -14.83
N TYR A 44 9.44 -2.25 -14.80
CA TYR A 44 8.90 -1.25 -13.87
C TYR A 44 7.39 -1.03 -14.05
N ARG A 45 6.83 -1.31 -15.24
CA ARG A 45 5.37 -1.33 -15.44
C ARG A 45 4.64 -2.24 -14.45
N TYR A 46 5.24 -3.38 -14.09
CA TYR A 46 4.66 -4.31 -13.13
C TYR A 46 4.71 -3.76 -11.70
N LEU A 47 5.72 -2.95 -11.36
CA LEU A 47 5.78 -2.23 -10.08
C LEU A 47 4.75 -1.09 -9.98
N LEU A 48 4.23 -0.59 -11.11
CA LEU A 48 3.20 0.45 -11.17
C LEU A 48 1.77 -0.10 -10.99
N THR A 49 1.51 -1.34 -11.41
CA THR A 49 0.20 -2.03 -11.21
C THR A 49 0.05 -2.64 -9.80
N ARG A 50 0.59 -1.95 -8.79
CA ARG A 50 1.12 -2.53 -7.55
C ARG A 50 0.13 -3.22 -6.61
N ASP A 51 -1.18 -3.00 -6.74
CA ASP A 51 -2.13 -3.58 -5.81
C ASP A 51 -3.33 -4.13 -6.58
N ARG A 52 -3.53 -5.46 -6.53
CA ARG A 52 -4.90 -5.97 -6.53
C ARG A 52 -5.50 -5.49 -5.22
N HIS A 53 -6.03 -4.27 -5.27
CA HIS A 53 -6.47 -3.53 -4.12
C HIS A 53 -7.43 -4.40 -3.31
N LEU A 54 -7.16 -4.47 -2.00
CA LEU A 54 -8.01 -5.01 -0.95
C LEU A 54 -9.30 -4.18 -0.79
N ARG A 55 -9.90 -3.79 -1.91
CA ARG A 55 -11.08 -2.95 -1.99
C ARG A 55 -12.23 -3.72 -1.34
N TYR A 56 -12.87 -3.06 -0.38
CA TYR A 56 -13.92 -3.62 0.46
C TYR A 56 -13.46 -4.70 1.46
N TYR A 57 -12.15 -4.90 1.62
CA TYR A 57 -11.60 -5.71 2.71
C TYR A 57 -11.49 -4.90 4.01
N TYR A 58 -11.12 -3.62 3.91
CA TYR A 58 -11.05 -2.70 5.04
C TYR A 58 -12.28 -1.81 5.13
N GLN A 59 -12.55 -1.31 6.34
CA GLN A 59 -13.55 -0.31 6.65
C GLN A 59 -12.92 0.81 7.50
N PHE A 60 -13.57 1.98 7.52
CA PHE A 60 -13.20 3.05 8.44
C PHE A 60 -13.53 2.65 9.88
N ASP A 61 -12.64 3.00 10.80
CA ASP A 61 -12.83 2.85 12.24
C ASP A 61 -12.49 4.18 12.93
N PRO A 62 -13.37 4.74 13.77
CA PRO A 62 -13.15 6.07 14.36
C PRO A 62 -12.00 6.13 15.37
N VAL A 63 -11.60 4.99 15.96
CA VAL A 63 -10.53 4.92 16.98
C VAL A 63 -9.22 4.49 16.34
N LYS A 64 -9.26 3.44 15.51
CA LYS A 64 -8.07 2.84 14.87
C LYS A 64 -7.74 3.51 13.52
N GLY A 65 -8.64 4.32 12.99
CA GLY A 65 -8.58 4.92 11.64
C GLY A 65 -9.14 3.99 10.57
N PHE A 66 -8.75 2.71 10.61
CA PHE A 66 -9.31 1.66 9.76
C PHE A 66 -9.23 0.29 10.46
N ASP A 67 -10.01 -0.66 9.98
CA ASP A 67 -9.93 -2.06 10.41
C ASP A 67 -10.36 -2.97 9.25
N ILE A 68 -10.09 -4.27 9.37
CA ILE A 68 -10.64 -5.29 8.50
C ILE A 68 -12.15 -5.34 8.75
N LYS A 69 -12.93 -5.22 7.67
CA LYS A 69 -14.37 -5.35 7.72
C LYS A 69 -14.74 -6.77 8.19
N PRO A 70 -15.68 -6.95 9.13
CA PRO A 70 -16.14 -8.29 9.51
C PRO A 70 -16.83 -9.05 8.38
N ASN A 71 -16.73 -10.38 8.42
CA ASN A 71 -17.44 -11.31 7.53
C ASN A 71 -17.20 -11.07 6.02
N VAL A 72 -15.99 -10.65 5.64
CA VAL A 72 -15.61 -10.50 4.24
C VAL A 72 -15.34 -11.87 3.64
N LYS A 73 -16.08 -12.20 2.59
CA LYS A 73 -15.89 -13.43 1.80
C LYS A 73 -14.61 -13.35 0.96
N ASP A 74 -14.05 -14.52 0.67
CA ASP A 74 -12.85 -14.76 -0.13
C ASP A 74 -12.47 -13.65 -1.12
N LYS A 75 -11.34 -13.01 -0.84
CA LYS A 75 -10.65 -12.06 -1.71
C LYS A 75 -9.32 -12.66 -2.13
N LEU A 76 -9.00 -12.54 -3.41
CA LEU A 76 -7.70 -12.93 -3.93
C LEU A 76 -6.71 -11.80 -3.67
N VAL A 77 -5.66 -12.07 -2.89
CA VAL A 77 -4.54 -11.17 -2.70
C VAL A 77 -3.32 -11.71 -3.44
N SER A 78 -2.49 -10.80 -3.92
CA SER A 78 -1.19 -11.13 -4.52
C SER A 78 -0.10 -10.48 -3.66
N VAL A 79 0.80 -11.29 -3.13
CA VAL A 79 1.98 -10.83 -2.36
C VAL A 79 3.17 -10.86 -3.30
N ASP A 80 3.81 -9.71 -3.48
CA ASP A 80 4.98 -9.50 -4.35
C ASP A 80 4.82 -10.02 -5.79
N GLN A 81 3.58 -10.15 -6.28
CA GLN A 81 3.25 -10.69 -7.61
C GLN A 81 3.79 -12.09 -7.88
N ARG A 82 4.16 -12.81 -6.82
CA ARG A 82 4.75 -14.15 -6.87
C ARG A 82 3.82 -15.20 -6.29
N ILE A 83 3.09 -14.83 -5.25
CA ILE A 83 2.22 -15.74 -4.52
C ILE A 83 0.84 -15.13 -4.47
N GLU A 84 -0.16 -15.86 -4.98
CA GLU A 84 -1.56 -15.49 -4.85
C GLU A 84 -2.25 -16.46 -3.89
N TYR A 85 -3.05 -15.93 -2.98
CA TYR A 85 -3.87 -16.74 -2.10
C TYR A 85 -5.14 -16.00 -1.70
N ARG A 86 -6.09 -16.76 -1.16
CA ARG A 86 -7.37 -16.22 -0.69
C ARG A 86 -7.25 -15.76 0.74
N ILE A 87 -7.81 -14.59 1.01
CA ILE A 87 -8.00 -14.05 2.34
C ILE A 87 -9.50 -13.84 2.58
N TRP A 88 -9.91 -13.86 3.82
CA TRP A 88 -11.27 -13.56 4.25
C TRP A 88 -11.20 -12.88 5.62
N SER A 89 -12.35 -12.56 6.20
CA SER A 89 -12.43 -12.18 7.60
C SER A 89 -13.62 -12.84 8.28
N ASN A 90 -13.43 -13.16 9.56
CA ASN A 90 -14.47 -13.69 10.41
C ASN A 90 -15.32 -12.56 11.04
N GLU A 91 -16.21 -12.89 11.96
CA GLU A 91 -17.09 -11.95 12.67
C GLU A 91 -16.34 -10.92 13.53
N LEU A 92 -15.11 -11.23 13.94
CA LEU A 92 -14.22 -10.32 14.68
C LEU A 92 -13.40 -9.40 13.77
N GLY A 93 -13.60 -9.49 12.44
CA GLY A 93 -12.73 -8.81 11.48
C GLY A 93 -11.30 -9.36 11.50
N CYS A 94 -11.12 -10.64 11.79
CA CYS A 94 -9.81 -11.30 11.77
C CYS A 94 -9.68 -12.18 10.53
N PHE A 95 -8.51 -12.24 9.90
CA PHE A 95 -8.23 -13.24 8.86
C PHE A 95 -7.99 -14.61 9.50
N ASP A 96 -9.09 -15.21 9.95
CA ASP A 96 -9.14 -16.43 10.74
C ASP A 96 -10.43 -17.23 10.52
N GLU A 97 -10.49 -18.43 11.09
CA GLU A 97 -11.72 -19.20 11.17
C GLU A 97 -12.78 -18.53 12.08
N PRO A 98 -14.08 -18.87 11.93
CA PRO A 98 -15.15 -18.32 12.75
C PRO A 98 -14.88 -18.47 14.25
N TYR A 99 -15.16 -17.42 15.02
CA TYR A 99 -15.07 -17.44 16.47
C TYR A 99 -16.35 -18.05 17.06
N ARG A 100 -16.20 -19.16 17.79
CA ARG A 100 -17.33 -19.92 18.34
C ARG A 100 -17.58 -19.65 19.82
N GLY A 101 -17.00 -18.57 20.35
CA GLY A 101 -17.06 -18.26 21.78
C GLY A 101 -16.10 -19.11 22.60
N GLU A 102 -14.99 -19.56 22.01
CA GLU A 102 -13.93 -20.27 22.72
C GLU A 102 -13.43 -19.40 23.89
N LYS A 103 -13.28 -19.99 25.08
CA LYS A 103 -12.82 -19.27 26.27
C LYS A 103 -11.31 -19.30 26.44
N ASP A 104 -10.70 -20.42 26.06
CA ASP A 104 -9.26 -20.64 26.14
C ASP A 104 -8.64 -20.44 24.76
N TYR A 105 -8.09 -19.25 24.54
CA TYR A 105 -7.44 -18.89 23.29
C TYR A 105 -6.22 -18.00 23.53
N ILE A 106 -5.33 -18.00 22.53
CA ILE A 106 -4.26 -17.02 22.39
C ILE A 106 -4.73 -15.97 21.39
N LEU A 107 -4.75 -14.70 21.76
CA LEU A 107 -4.99 -13.63 20.81
C LEU A 107 -3.67 -13.17 20.20
N LEU A 108 -3.59 -13.24 18.87
CA LEU A 108 -2.47 -12.73 18.11
C LEU A 108 -2.90 -11.45 17.36
N VAL A 109 -2.57 -10.30 17.93
CA VAL A 109 -2.67 -8.99 17.27
C VAL A 109 -1.32 -8.57 16.70
N GLY A 110 -1.34 -7.71 15.69
CA GLY A 110 -0.13 -7.21 15.05
C GLY A 110 -0.43 -6.55 13.71
N ASP A 111 0.62 -6.38 12.92
CA ASP A 111 0.58 -5.69 11.64
C ASP A 111 0.55 -6.67 10.43
N SER A 112 1.18 -6.24 9.33
CA SER A 112 1.39 -7.03 8.12
C SER A 112 2.08 -8.37 8.36
N PHE A 113 2.96 -8.51 9.35
CA PHE A 113 3.64 -9.77 9.67
C PHE A 113 2.69 -10.83 10.22
N THR A 114 1.69 -10.40 10.98
CA THR A 114 0.63 -11.27 11.48
C THR A 114 -0.39 -11.63 10.39
N HIS A 115 -0.53 -10.79 9.35
CA HIS A 115 -1.61 -10.91 8.37
C HIS A 115 -1.22 -11.37 6.94
N SER A 116 -0.22 -10.76 6.30
CA SER A 116 -0.14 -10.62 4.83
C SER A 116 0.97 -11.37 4.11
N TYR A 117 1.83 -12.13 4.77
CA TYR A 117 3.00 -12.75 4.09
C TYR A 117 2.93 -14.28 3.95
N ALA A 118 1.79 -14.89 4.27
CA ALA A 118 1.60 -16.34 4.11
C ALA A 118 0.13 -16.69 3.87
N PRO A 119 -0.14 -17.74 3.07
CA PRO A 119 -1.48 -18.32 2.99
C PRO A 119 -1.90 -18.85 4.36
N PHE A 120 -3.22 -18.91 4.61
CA PHE A 120 -3.79 -19.26 5.91
C PHE A 120 -3.17 -20.51 6.61
N PRO A 121 -2.99 -21.68 5.95
CA PRO A 121 -2.43 -22.87 6.61
C PRO A 121 -0.97 -22.72 7.07
N ASP A 122 -0.24 -21.78 6.48
CA ASP A 122 1.19 -21.56 6.70
C ASP A 122 1.48 -20.30 7.53
N LYS A 123 0.45 -19.53 7.89
CA LYS A 123 0.56 -18.39 8.80
C LYS A 123 1.16 -18.80 10.14
N TRP A 124 1.97 -17.92 10.71
CA TRP A 124 2.59 -18.14 12.02
C TRP A 124 1.57 -18.50 13.11
N GLY A 125 0.47 -17.76 13.21
CA GLY A 125 -0.61 -18.08 14.17
C GLY A 125 -1.24 -19.47 13.94
N THR A 126 -1.40 -19.90 12.68
CA THR A 126 -1.92 -21.23 12.35
C THR A 126 -0.91 -22.34 12.68
N ARG A 127 0.38 -22.07 12.53
CA ARG A 127 1.45 -23.00 12.94
C ARG A 127 1.51 -23.14 14.46
N ILE A 128 1.38 -22.04 15.20
CA ILE A 128 1.32 -22.06 16.67
C ILE A 128 0.10 -22.84 17.16
N GLU A 129 -1.07 -22.57 16.59
CA GLU A 129 -2.31 -23.28 16.95
C GLU A 129 -2.16 -24.80 16.81
N LYS A 130 -1.55 -25.26 15.72
CA LYS A 130 -1.25 -26.68 15.49
C LYS A 130 -0.21 -27.24 16.46
N LEU A 131 0.82 -26.46 16.79
CA LEU A 131 1.91 -26.89 17.66
C LEU A 131 1.46 -27.00 19.12
N LEU A 132 0.67 -26.04 19.60
CA LEU A 132 0.23 -25.96 20.99
C LEU A 132 -1.11 -26.64 21.23
N HIS A 133 -1.82 -27.06 20.19
CA HIS A 133 -3.19 -27.57 20.27
C HIS A 133 -4.14 -26.61 21.01
N CYS A 134 -3.89 -25.30 20.89
CA CYS A 134 -4.64 -24.23 21.54
C CYS A 134 -5.14 -23.26 20.47
N ARG A 135 -6.40 -22.81 20.59
CA ARG A 135 -7.01 -21.87 19.64
C ARG A 135 -6.20 -20.57 19.60
N VAL A 136 -5.82 -20.11 18.41
CA VAL A 136 -5.12 -18.84 18.19
C VAL A 136 -5.99 -17.92 17.33
N LEU A 137 -6.54 -16.86 17.91
CA LEU A 137 -7.28 -15.83 17.16
C LEU A 137 -6.30 -14.94 16.40
N LYS A 138 -6.39 -14.90 15.07
CA LYS A 138 -5.39 -14.27 14.18
C LYS A 138 -5.85 -12.86 13.74
N GLY A 139 -5.83 -11.91 14.68
CA GLY A 139 -6.35 -10.55 14.53
C GLY A 139 -5.37 -9.49 14.06
N GLY A 140 -4.35 -9.86 13.28
CA GLY A 140 -3.41 -8.90 12.69
C GLY A 140 -4.03 -8.09 11.56
N VAL A 141 -3.68 -6.80 11.49
CA VAL A 141 -4.18 -5.87 10.48
C VAL A 141 -3.01 -5.14 9.82
N PRO A 142 -2.81 -5.25 8.50
CA PRO A 142 -1.70 -4.59 7.82
C PRO A 142 -1.67 -3.08 8.04
N GLY A 143 -0.49 -2.55 8.39
CA GLY A 143 -0.28 -1.13 8.64
C GLY A 143 -0.69 -0.65 10.03
N TYR A 144 -1.10 -1.53 10.94
CA TYR A 144 -1.28 -1.17 12.35
C TYR A 144 0.07 -0.83 13.01
N GLY A 145 0.01 0.12 13.94
CA GLY A 145 1.05 0.34 14.93
C GLY A 145 0.56 -0.09 16.32
N THR A 146 1.42 0.08 17.32
CA THR A 146 1.20 -0.40 18.69
C THR A 146 -0.11 0.10 19.33
N TYR A 147 -0.52 1.33 19.04
CA TYR A 147 -1.79 1.87 19.54
C TYR A 147 -2.98 1.11 18.95
N GLN A 148 -3.02 0.93 17.63
CA GLN A 148 -4.12 0.19 16.97
C GLN A 148 -4.16 -1.28 17.40
N GLU A 149 -3.00 -1.91 17.57
CA GLU A 149 -2.88 -3.28 18.08
C GLU A 149 -3.48 -3.41 19.48
N LEU A 150 -3.20 -2.46 20.38
CA LEU A 150 -3.77 -2.43 21.72
C LEU A 150 -5.29 -2.26 21.68
N GLU A 151 -5.81 -1.33 20.88
CA GLU A 151 -7.25 -1.11 20.77
C GLU A 151 -7.98 -2.31 20.17
N LYS A 152 -7.37 -2.99 19.18
CA LYS A 152 -7.91 -4.24 18.63
C LYS A 152 -7.94 -5.36 19.66
N ALA A 153 -6.90 -5.46 20.49
CA ALA A 153 -6.85 -6.45 21.56
C ALA A 153 -7.95 -6.22 22.59
N LYS A 154 -8.16 -4.96 23.02
CA LYS A 154 -9.24 -4.61 23.93
C LYS A 154 -10.61 -4.96 23.37
N GLU A 155 -10.85 -4.66 22.09
CA GLU A 155 -12.13 -4.94 21.41
C GLU A 155 -12.48 -6.43 21.38
N ILE A 156 -11.49 -7.31 21.25
CA ILE A 156 -11.72 -8.76 21.18
C ILE A 156 -11.83 -9.40 22.57
N ILE A 157 -11.05 -8.90 23.54
CA ILE A 157 -10.96 -9.51 24.88
C ILE A 157 -12.08 -9.04 25.81
N THR A 158 -12.64 -7.84 25.58
CA THR A 158 -13.63 -7.20 26.47
C THR A 158 -15.04 -7.41 25.96
#